data_AF-A0A832JXH0-F1
#
_entry.id   AF-A0A832JXH0-F1
#
_cell.length_a   1.000
_cell.length_b   1.000
_cell.length_c   1.000
_cell.angle_alpha   90.00
_cell.angle_beta   90.00
_cell.angle_gamma   90.00
#
_symmetry.space_group_name_H-M   'P 1'
#
loop_
_entity.id
_entity.type
_entity.pdbx_description
1 polymer ?
#
loop_
_entity_poly.entity_id
_entity_poly.type
_entity_poly.pdbx_seq_one_letter_code
_entity_poly.pdbx_strand_id
1 'polypeptide(L)'
;MVQHILIDVVDQNGEVFQKITSILGECVLACSSESVKGNLISLYKCGEVVLTLYKLHKELLVDVLGGENCFVYKILNVLPREKVVIRLVERGVSSLY
;
A
#
# COMPACT_ATOMS: atom_id res chain seq x y z
N MET A 1 -7.11 7.00 16.02
CA MET A 1 -6.92 7.91 14.88
C MET A 1 -6.58 7.03 13.68
N VAL A 2 -7.34 7.11 12.59
CA VAL A 2 -7.06 6.28 11.41
C VAL A 2 -5.89 6.89 10.66
N GLN A 3 -4.75 6.20 10.66
CA GLN A 3 -3.61 6.58 9.82
C GLN A 3 -3.95 6.21 8.36
N HIS A 4 -3.70 7.14 7.44
CA HIS A 4 -3.79 6.87 6.01
C HIS A 4 -2.49 7.32 5.37
N ILE A 5 -1.80 6.40 4.72
CA ILE A 5 -0.48 6.61 4.15
C ILE A 5 -0.53 6.23 2.68
N LEU A 6 -0.15 7.16 1.82
CA LEU A 6 0.01 6.92 0.39
C LEU A 6 1.50 6.92 0.07
N ILE A 7 1.97 5.88 -0.60
CA ILE A 7 3.36 5.72 -1.00
C ILE A 7 3.40 5.51 -2.51
N ASP A 8 4.11 6.38 -3.22
CA ASP A 8 4.39 6.21 -4.64
C ASP A 8 5.86 5.78 -4.78
N VAL A 9 6.11 4.66 -5.46
CA VAL A 9 7.47 4.16 -5.68
C VAL A 9 7.67 3.74 -7.13
N VAL A 10 8.82 4.08 -7.68
CA VAL A 10 9.26 3.58 -8.98
C VAL A 10 9.77 2.14 -8.81
N ASP A 11 8.98 1.17 -9.25
CA ASP A 11 9.25 -0.28 -9.13
C ASP A 11 9.48 -0.91 -10.51
N GLN A 12 10.61 -0.60 -11.14
CA GLN A 12 10.89 -1.01 -12.52
C GLN A 12 10.94 -2.53 -12.74
N ASN A 13 11.34 -3.27 -11.70
CA ASN A 13 11.56 -4.72 -11.78
C ASN A 13 10.51 -5.53 -11.00
N GLY A 14 9.52 -4.88 -10.38
CA GLY A 14 8.54 -5.56 -9.52
C GLY A 14 9.12 -6.05 -8.18
N GLU A 15 10.33 -5.59 -7.81
CA GLU A 15 11.03 -6.03 -6.61
C GLU A 15 10.33 -5.51 -5.35
N VAL A 16 9.90 -4.24 -5.37
CA VAL A 16 9.21 -3.63 -4.24
C VAL A 16 7.86 -4.30 -4.05
N PHE A 17 7.12 -4.56 -5.15
CA PHE A 17 5.88 -5.31 -5.10
C PHE A 17 6.08 -6.69 -4.45
N GLN A 18 7.08 -7.47 -4.89
CA GLN A 18 7.37 -8.79 -4.33
C GLN A 18 7.72 -8.72 -2.83
N LYS A 19 8.55 -7.76 -2.43
CA LYS A 19 8.92 -7.55 -1.02
C LYS A 19 7.72 -7.15 -0.15
N ILE A 20 6.81 -6.31 -0.65
CA ILE A 20 5.58 -5.98 0.07
C ILE A 20 4.68 -7.21 0.15
N THR A 21 4.50 -7.95 -0.94
CA THR A 21 3.65 -9.16 -0.91
C THR A 21 4.18 -10.25 0.02
N SER A 22 5.49 -10.34 0.23
CA SER A 22 6.08 -11.36 1.13
C SER A 22 5.87 -11.06 2.61
N ILE A 23 5.61 -9.79 2.98
CA ILE A 23 5.31 -9.39 4.36
C ILE A 23 3.80 -9.42 4.68
N LEU A 24 2.95 -9.84 3.72
CA LEU A 24 1.49 -9.92 3.88
C LEU A 24 1.00 -11.15 4.63
N GLY A 25 1.88 -11.92 5.31
CA GLY A 25 1.61 -13.23 5.92
C GLY A 25 0.14 -13.57 6.25
N GLU A 26 -0.48 -12.84 7.17
CA GLU A 26 -1.86 -13.09 7.66
C GLU A 26 -2.96 -12.29 6.95
N CYS A 27 -2.59 -11.47 5.96
CA CYS A 27 -3.53 -10.64 5.22
C CYS A 27 -4.37 -11.49 4.26
N VAL A 28 -5.68 -11.20 4.22
CA VAL A 28 -6.60 -11.82 3.28
C VAL A 28 -6.72 -10.95 2.03
N LEU A 29 -6.46 -11.52 0.85
CA LEU A 29 -6.76 -10.86 -0.43
C LEU A 29 -8.28 -10.76 -0.59
N ALA A 30 -8.81 -9.54 -0.53
CA ALA A 30 -10.25 -9.30 -0.62
C ALA A 30 -10.70 -9.02 -2.06
N CYS A 31 -9.86 -8.39 -2.87
CA CYS A 31 -10.13 -8.12 -4.29
C CYS A 31 -8.82 -8.06 -5.08
N SER A 32 -8.82 -8.59 -6.30
CA SER A 32 -7.73 -8.37 -7.25
C SER A 32 -8.31 -8.20 -8.65
N SER A 33 -7.82 -7.21 -9.39
CA SER A 33 -8.23 -6.94 -10.77
C SER A 33 -7.01 -6.58 -11.59
N GLU A 34 -6.88 -7.23 -12.74
CA GLU A 34 -5.84 -6.94 -13.73
C GLU A 34 -6.48 -6.35 -14.97
N SER A 35 -5.95 -5.22 -15.42
CA SER A 35 -6.38 -4.57 -16.67
C SER A 35 -5.68 -5.18 -17.88
N VAL A 36 -6.27 -5.02 -19.06
CA VAL A 36 -5.70 -5.46 -20.36
C VAL A 36 -4.28 -4.90 -20.62
N LYS A 37 -3.90 -3.81 -19.95
CA LYS A 37 -2.57 -3.18 -20.06
C LYS A 37 -1.55 -3.70 -19.03
N GLY A 38 -1.87 -4.76 -18.29
CA GLY A 38 -1.00 -5.35 -17.27
C GLY A 38 -0.91 -4.53 -15.98
N ASN A 39 -1.81 -3.55 -15.79
CA ASN A 39 -1.93 -2.86 -14.50
C ASN A 39 -2.71 -3.76 -13.54
N LEU A 40 -2.20 -3.91 -12.33
CA LEU A 40 -2.79 -4.76 -11.30
C LEU A 40 -3.23 -3.91 -10.12
N ILE A 41 -4.43 -4.18 -9.62
CA ILE A 41 -4.95 -3.60 -8.39
C ILE A 41 -5.25 -4.77 -7.45
N SER A 42 -4.65 -4.77 -6.26
CA SER A 42 -4.88 -5.80 -5.25
C SER A 42 -5.18 -5.14 -3.92
N LEU A 43 -6.29 -5.55 -3.29
CA LEU A 43 -6.75 -5.07 -1.99
C LEU A 43 -6.65 -6.19 -0.97
N TYR A 44 -5.88 -5.95 0.08
CA TYR A 44 -5.64 -6.86 1.18
C TYR A 44 -6.23 -6.31 2.48
N LYS A 45 -6.80 -7.19 3.30
CA LYS A 45 -7.26 -6.89 4.66
C LYS A 45 -6.36 -7.61 5.66
N CYS A 46 -5.70 -6.87 6.54
CA CYS A 46 -4.78 -7.37 7.56
C CYS A 46 -5.27 -6.90 8.94
N GLY A 47 -6.29 -7.58 9.48
CA GLY A 47 -6.99 -7.11 10.69
C GLY A 47 -7.70 -5.77 10.45
N GLU A 48 -7.30 -4.72 11.19
CA GLU A 48 -7.83 -3.36 11.03
C GLU A 48 -7.16 -2.56 9.90
N VAL A 49 -6.14 -3.13 9.26
CA VAL A 49 -5.43 -2.50 8.13
C VAL A 49 -6.06 -2.93 6.81
N VAL A 50 -6.29 -1.96 5.94
CA VAL A 50 -6.55 -2.19 4.52
C VAL A 50 -5.33 -1.72 3.74
N LEU A 51 -4.75 -2.61 2.96
CA LEU A 51 -3.63 -2.32 2.07
C LEU A 51 -4.11 -2.45 0.63
N THR A 52 -3.92 -1.41 -0.18
CA THR A 52 -4.16 -1.47 -1.60
C THR A 52 -2.86 -1.28 -2.37
N LEU A 53 -2.55 -2.22 -3.26
CA LEU A 53 -1.40 -2.18 -4.15
C LEU A 53 -1.88 -1.94 -5.57
N TYR A 54 -1.44 -0.82 -6.16
CA TYR A 54 -1.69 -0.47 -7.55
C TYR A 54 -0.38 -0.52 -8.33
N LYS A 55 -0.18 -1.57 -9.13
CA LYS A 55 0.97 -1.70 -10.02
C LYS A 55 0.64 -1.10 -11.38
N LEU A 56 1.38 -0.07 -11.77
CA LEU A 56 1.27 0.66 -13.03
C LEU A 56 2.59 0.58 -13.80
N HIS A 57 2.75 -0.44 -14.65
CA HIS A 57 3.97 -0.68 -15.44
C HIS A 57 5.29 -0.63 -14.61
N LYS A 58 5.89 0.55 -14.43
CA LYS A 58 7.14 0.81 -13.69
C LYS A 58 6.93 1.49 -12.34
N GLU A 59 5.69 1.68 -11.92
CA GLU A 59 5.30 2.35 -10.70
C GLU A 59 4.44 1.42 -9.83
N LEU A 60 4.55 1.60 -8.53
CA LEU A 60 3.71 0.96 -7.54
C LEU A 60 3.17 2.05 -6.61
N LEU A 61 1.85 2.14 -6.51
CA LEU A 61 1.18 2.95 -5.50
C LEU A 61 0.72 2.03 -4.38
N VAL A 62 1.07 2.37 -3.15
CA VAL A 62 0.71 1.63 -1.95
C VAL A 62 -0.15 2.55 -1.10
N ASP A 63 -1.39 2.14 -0.89
CA ASP A 63 -2.34 2.82 -0.01
C ASP A 63 -2.52 1.97 1.25
N VAL A 64 -2.15 2.53 2.41
CA VAL A 64 -2.32 1.91 3.72
C VAL A 64 -3.35 2.69 4.50
N LEU A 65 -4.49 2.08 4.79
CA LEU A 65 -5.56 2.64 5.59
C LEU A 65 -5.73 1.86 6.90
N GLY A 66 -5.68 2.59 8.02
CA GLY A 66 -5.73 1.99 9.35
C GLY A 66 -4.40 1.39 9.78
N GLY A 67 -4.34 0.97 11.04
CA GLY A 67 -3.25 0.13 11.53
C GLY A 67 -2.48 0.61 12.74
N GLU A 68 -1.83 -0.38 13.36
CA GLU A 68 -0.78 -0.20 14.34
C GLU A 68 0.53 0.16 13.63
N ASN A 69 1.38 0.93 14.32
CA ASN A 69 2.67 1.37 13.78
C ASN A 69 3.53 0.21 13.24
N CYS A 70 3.41 -1.01 13.79
CA CYS A 70 4.22 -2.17 13.41
C CYS A 70 4.05 -2.60 11.94
N PHE A 71 2.82 -2.62 11.40
CA PHE A 71 2.60 -3.04 10.01
C PHE A 71 3.14 -2.01 9.01
N VAL A 72 2.90 -0.73 9.30
CA VAL A 72 3.45 0.39 8.52
C VAL A 72 4.98 0.32 8.51
N TYR A 73 5.63 0.07 9.65
CA TYR A 73 7.09 -0.07 9.70
C TYR A 73 7.61 -1.21 8.82
N LYS A 74 6.90 -2.35 8.74
CA LYS A 74 7.29 -3.44 7.83
C LYS A 74 7.28 -2.98 6.37
N ILE A 75 6.26 -2.23 5.96
CA ILE A 75 6.19 -1.67 4.60
C ILE A 75 7.33 -0.67 4.38
N LEU A 76 7.53 0.28 5.29
CA LEU A 76 8.58 1.30 5.15
C LEU A 76 9.99 0.69 5.04
N ASN A 77 10.24 -0.44 5.72
CA ASN A 77 11.54 -1.12 5.69
C ASN A 77 11.87 -1.81 4.35
N VAL A 78 10.87 -2.08 3.50
CA VAL A 78 11.11 -2.70 2.20
C VAL A 78 11.20 -1.68 1.05
N LEU A 79 10.86 -0.42 1.32
CA LEU A 79 10.92 0.65 0.33
C LEU A 79 12.38 1.02 0.02
N PRO A 80 12.69 1.36 -1.25
CA PRO A 80 13.99 1.91 -1.58
C PRO A 80 14.18 3.30 -0.95
N ARG A 81 15.44 3.69 -0.70
CA ARG A 81 15.75 5.02 -0.15
C ARG A 81 15.55 6.16 -1.16
N GLU A 82 15.57 5.84 -2.44
CA GLU A 82 15.42 6.79 -3.54
C GLU A 82 14.17 6.45 -4.36
N LYS A 83 13.64 7.45 -5.07
CA LYS A 83 12.47 7.30 -5.96
C LYS A 83 11.20 6.83 -5.24
N VAL A 84 11.02 7.30 -4.01
CA VAL A 84 9.83 7.08 -3.17
C VAL A 84 9.28 8.43 -2.75
N VAL A 85 7.96 8.59 -2.84
CA VAL A 85 7.22 9.71 -2.24
C VAL A 85 6.25 9.14 -1.21
N ILE A 86 6.33 9.60 0.03
CA ILE A 86 5.43 9.18 1.12
C ILE A 86 4.58 10.37 1.51
N ARG A 87 3.26 10.17 1.56
CA ARG A 87 2.27 11.19 1.91
C ARG A 87 1.45 10.68 3.10
N LEU A 88 1.46 11.46 4.18
CA LEU A 88 0.58 11.26 5.33
C LEU A 88 -0.73 11.99 5.06
N VAL A 89 -1.84 11.25 5.06
CA VAL A 89 -3.17 11.79 4.79
C VAL A 89 -3.96 11.76 6.08
N GLU A 90 -4.33 12.94 6.57
CA GLU A 90 -5.26 13.03 7.69
C GLU A 90 -6.69 12.89 7.16
N ARG A 91 -7.39 11.84 7.56
CA ARG A 91 -8.84 11.74 7.34
C ARG A 91 -9.54 12.52 8.44
N GLY A 92 -9.77 13.80 8.18
CA GLY A 92 -10.70 14.59 8.98
C GLY A 92 -12.09 13.96 8.88
N VAL A 93 -12.59 13.35 9.95
CA VAL A 93 -14.03 13.31 10.16
C VAL A 93 -14.39 14.74 10.50
N SER A 94 -14.67 15.54 9.47
CA SER A 94 -15.44 16.74 9.70
C SER A 94 -16.82 16.26 10.09
N SER A 95 -17.03 16.00 11.38
CA SER A 95 -18.35 16.09 11.97
C SER A 95 -18.77 17.55 11.83
N LEU A 96 -19.16 17.94 10.61
CA LEU A 96 -20.06 19.05 10.42
C LEU A 96 -21.38 18.55 11.00
N TYR A 97 -21.52 18.82 12.30
CA TYR A 97 -22.79 19.00 12.98
C TYR A 97 -23.75 19.85 12.13
#